data_AF-A0A6L4Z2A7-F1
#
_entry.id   AF-A0A6L4Z2A7-F1
#
_cell.length_a   1.000
_cell.length_b   1.000
_cell.length_c   1.000
_cell.angle_alpha   90.00
_cell.angle_beta   90.00
_cell.angle_gamma   90.00
#
_symmetry.space_group_name_H-M   'P 1'
#
loop_
_entity.id
_entity.type
_entity.pdbx_description
1 polymer ?
#
loop_
_entity_poly.entity_id
_entity_poly.type
_entity_poly.pdbx_seq_one_letter_code
_entity_poly.pdbx_strand_id
1 'polypeptide(L)'
;LYGCGLRRSEAVALDLKDYDQQNKSLKVRAGKGNKERMVYLTSGSERALNNWLDIRGTIEGPIFFRIIKGDHIANKRLTDQAIMWILKERAESAGVATFSPHDLRRTFIGDLLDAGADIATVQQMAGHSQVTTTARYDRRGESAKRKASDLLFIPFE
;
A
#
# COMPACT_ATOMS: atom_id res chain seq x y z
N LEU A 1 -1.19 -3.70 -0.75
CA LEU A 1 -2.36 -2.79 -0.62
C LEU A 1 -2.25 -1.93 0.62
N TYR A 2 -2.49 -2.47 1.82
CA TYR A 2 -2.35 -1.75 3.09
C TYR A 2 -0.91 -1.25 3.32
N GLY A 3 0.09 -2.12 3.43
CA GLY A 3 1.44 -1.72 3.87
C GLY A 3 2.22 -0.75 2.97
N CYS A 4 1.74 -0.46 1.76
CA CYS A 4 2.36 0.52 0.85
C CYS A 4 1.33 1.47 0.21
N GLY A 5 0.08 1.44 0.68
CA GLY A 5 -1.00 2.26 0.15
C GLY A 5 -1.32 2.07 -1.34
N LEU A 6 -0.98 0.95 -1.99
CA LEU A 6 -1.17 0.76 -3.43
C LEU A 6 -2.65 0.80 -3.85
N ARG A 7 -2.94 1.35 -5.04
CA ARG A 7 -4.21 1.09 -5.72
C ARG A 7 -4.27 -0.37 -6.17
N ARG A 8 -5.47 -0.90 -6.35
CA ARG A 8 -5.70 -2.27 -6.85
C ARG A 8 -4.99 -2.52 -8.18
N SER A 9 -5.21 -1.63 -9.15
CA SER A 9 -4.62 -1.73 -10.48
C SER A 9 -3.09 -1.60 -10.46
N GLU A 10 -2.55 -0.76 -9.57
CA GLU A 10 -1.10 -0.63 -9.37
C GLU A 10 -0.51 -1.94 -8.82
N ALA A 11 -1.15 -2.55 -7.81
CA ALA A 11 -0.69 -3.81 -7.25
C ALA A 11 -0.68 -4.94 -8.30
N VAL A 12 -1.72 -5.01 -9.14
CA VAL A 12 -1.82 -5.97 -10.24
C VAL A 12 -0.75 -5.71 -11.30
N ALA A 13 -0.42 -4.45 -11.58
CA ALA A 13 0.49 -4.06 -12.66
C ALA A 13 1.98 -4.27 -12.34
N LEU A 14 2.35 -4.50 -11.08
CA LEU A 14 3.75 -4.73 -10.69
C LEU A 14 4.36 -5.92 -11.40
N ASP A 15 5.59 -5.74 -11.89
CA ASP A 15 6.45 -6.80 -12.42
C ASP A 15 7.63 -7.04 -11.46
N LEU A 16 8.25 -8.21 -11.54
CA LEU A 16 9.37 -8.59 -10.68
C LEU A 16 10.51 -7.55 -10.74
N LYS A 17 10.76 -6.98 -11.92
CA LYS A 17 11.73 -5.90 -12.13
C LYS A 17 11.42 -4.58 -11.40
N ASP A 18 10.18 -4.39 -10.97
CA ASP A 18 9.79 -3.21 -10.20
C ASP A 18 10.15 -3.37 -8.71
N TYR A 19 10.53 -4.57 -8.27
CA TYR A 19 10.92 -4.86 -6.89
C TYR A 19 12.43 -4.77 -6.70
N ASP A 20 12.85 -3.83 -5.87
CA ASP A 20 14.21 -3.76 -5.36
C ASP A 20 14.23 -4.36 -3.95
N GLN A 21 14.74 -5.59 -3.86
CA GLN A 21 14.82 -6.34 -2.62
C GLN A 21 15.83 -5.73 -1.63
N GLN A 22 16.93 -5.16 -2.12
CA GLN A 22 17.95 -4.57 -1.27
C GLN A 22 17.43 -3.31 -0.57
N ASN A 23 16.77 -2.44 -1.32
CA ASN A 23 16.19 -1.20 -0.82
C ASN A 23 14.76 -1.36 -0.28
N LYS A 24 14.23 -2.60 -0.29
CA LYS A 24 12.88 -2.94 0.19
C LYS A 24 11.81 -2.04 -0.42
N SER A 25 11.90 -1.83 -1.73
CA SER A 25 11.09 -0.82 -2.41
C SER A 25 10.45 -1.35 -3.68
N LEU A 26 9.29 -0.78 -4.04
CA LEU A 26 8.56 -1.07 -5.26
C LEU A 26 8.46 0.19 -6.10
N LYS A 27 8.80 0.07 -7.38
CA LYS A 27 8.58 1.11 -8.38
C LYS A 27 7.16 1.03 -8.91
N VAL A 28 6.29 1.92 -8.44
CA VAL A 28 4.90 1.97 -8.87
C VAL A 28 4.78 2.82 -10.11
N ARG A 29 4.52 2.16 -11.24
CA ARG A 29 4.24 2.80 -12.53
C ARG A 29 2.81 3.33 -12.53
N ALA A 30 2.63 4.64 -12.71
CA ALA A 30 1.29 5.21 -12.88
C ALA A 30 0.78 5.00 -14.32
N GLY A 31 -0.54 4.90 -14.47
CA GLY A 31 -1.20 5.01 -15.77
C GLY A 31 -1.04 6.40 -16.40
N LYS A 32 -1.71 6.62 -17.55
CA LYS A 32 -1.62 7.82 -18.41
C LYS A 32 -1.51 9.13 -17.58
N GLY A 33 -0.32 9.72 -17.55
CA GLY A 33 0.02 10.87 -16.69
C GLY A 33 1.43 10.86 -16.07
N ASN A 34 2.15 9.74 -16.18
CA ASN A 34 3.62 9.64 -16.09
C ASN A 34 4.31 10.12 -14.78
N LYS A 35 3.68 9.96 -13.62
CA LYS A 35 4.37 10.10 -12.33
C LYS A 35 4.60 8.73 -11.71
N GLU A 36 5.74 8.13 -12.03
CA GLU A 36 6.26 6.98 -11.29
C GLU A 36 6.53 7.41 -9.84
N ARG A 37 6.32 6.49 -8.89
CA ARG A 37 6.71 6.72 -7.50
C ARG A 37 7.33 5.48 -6.89
N MET A 38 8.28 5.70 -6.00
CA MET A 38 8.80 4.65 -5.14
C MET A 38 7.92 4.53 -3.90
N VAL A 39 7.61 3.30 -3.52
CA VAL A 39 7.02 2.98 -2.22
C VAL A 39 7.93 2.02 -1.49
N TYR A 40 8.03 2.18 -0.17
CA TYR A 40 8.85 1.32 0.67
C TYR A 40 7.96 0.29 1.38
N LEU A 41 8.46 -0.94 1.47
CA LEU A 41 7.78 -2.04 2.11
C LEU A 41 8.02 -1.99 3.62
N THR A 42 6.95 -2.05 4.40
CA THR A 42 7.07 -2.35 5.83
C THR A 42 7.65 -3.76 6.03
N SER A 43 8.28 -4.02 7.17
CA SER A 43 8.90 -5.31 7.49
C SER A 43 7.93 -6.50 7.29
N GLY A 44 6.66 -6.33 7.66
CA GLY A 44 5.62 -7.33 7.42
C GLY A 44 5.29 -7.54 5.94
N SER A 45 5.23 -6.45 5.15
CA SER A 45 4.91 -6.52 3.72
C SER A 45 6.06 -7.10 2.90
N GLU A 46 7.29 -6.74 3.25
CA GLU A 46 8.52 -7.31 2.67
C GLU A 46 8.55 -8.82 2.89
N ARG A 47 8.38 -9.28 4.14
CA ARG A 47 8.38 -10.70 4.45
C ARG A 47 7.29 -11.47 3.70
N ALA A 48 6.08 -10.92 3.64
CA ALA A 48 4.99 -11.55 2.90
C ALA A 48 5.27 -11.63 1.39
N LEU A 49 5.88 -10.58 0.82
CA LEU A 49 6.28 -10.56 -0.58
C LEU A 49 7.37 -11.59 -0.86
N ASN A 50 8.42 -11.66 -0.04
CA ASN A 50 9.52 -12.62 -0.21
C ASN A 50 9.04 -14.07 -0.11
N ASN A 51 8.21 -14.39 0.91
CA ASN A 51 7.61 -15.72 1.03
C ASN A 51 6.80 -16.11 -0.22
N TRP A 52 6.10 -15.14 -0.82
CA TRP A 52 5.40 -15.37 -2.08
C TRP A 52 6.38 -15.60 -3.24
N LEU A 53 7.44 -14.81 -3.35
CA LEU A 53 8.45 -14.95 -4.40
C LEU A 53 9.19 -16.30 -4.34
N ASP A 54 9.41 -16.85 -3.14
CA ASP A 54 9.98 -18.19 -2.96
C ASP A 54 9.09 -19.29 -3.59
N ILE A 55 7.76 -19.12 -3.53
CA ILE A 55 6.78 -20.06 -4.08
C ILE A 55 6.53 -19.79 -5.57
N ARG A 56 6.40 -18.51 -5.94
CA ARG A 56 6.12 -18.04 -7.30
C ARG A 56 7.31 -18.24 -8.24
N GLY A 57 8.53 -18.32 -7.70
CA GLY A 57 9.77 -18.52 -8.43
C GLY A 57 10.32 -17.24 -9.08
N THR A 58 11.36 -17.39 -9.90
CA THR A 58 12.18 -16.29 -10.43
C THR A 58 11.85 -15.88 -11.87
N ILE A 59 10.84 -16.50 -12.50
CA ILE A 59 10.46 -16.23 -13.89
C ILE A 59 10.16 -14.73 -14.08
N GLU A 60 10.62 -14.11 -15.15
CA GLU A 60 10.29 -12.70 -15.38
C GLU A 60 8.78 -12.46 -15.57
N GLY A 61 8.32 -11.24 -15.27
CA GLY A 61 6.94 -10.82 -15.48
C GLY A 61 6.23 -10.39 -14.19
N PRO A 62 4.89 -10.50 -14.12
CA PRO A 62 4.09 -10.05 -12.98
C PRO A 62 4.60 -10.59 -11.63
N ILE A 63 4.62 -9.74 -10.60
CA ILE A 63 4.86 -10.20 -9.22
C ILE A 63 3.76 -11.18 -8.80
N PHE A 64 2.50 -10.78 -9.00
CA PHE A 64 1.35 -11.58 -8.62
C PHE A 64 0.83 -12.37 -9.83
N PHE A 65 1.16 -13.65 -9.84
CA PHE A 65 0.58 -14.62 -10.76
C PHE A 65 -0.78 -15.11 -10.30
N ARG A 66 -1.60 -15.54 -11.26
CA ARG A 66 -2.90 -16.13 -11.00
C ARG A 66 -2.71 -17.55 -10.46
N ILE A 67 -3.36 -17.85 -9.33
CA ILE A 67 -3.50 -19.22 -8.83
C ILE A 67 -4.79 -19.80 -9.43
N ILE A 68 -4.68 -20.98 -10.05
CA ILE A 68 -5.81 -21.71 -10.64
C ILE A 68 -6.12 -22.97 -9.81
N LYS A 69 -7.17 -23.70 -10.18
CA LYS A 69 -7.63 -24.90 -9.48
C LYS A 69 -6.48 -25.89 -9.23
N GLY A 70 -6.43 -26.43 -8.01
CA GLY A 70 -5.38 -27.35 -7.57
C GLY A 70 -4.10 -26.64 -7.08
N ASP A 71 -4.19 -25.36 -6.72
CA ASP A 71 -3.07 -24.53 -6.24
C ASP A 71 -1.93 -24.36 -7.25
N HIS A 72 -2.24 -24.51 -8.54
CA HIS A 72 -1.25 -24.31 -9.60
C HIS A 72 -1.08 -22.83 -9.93
N ILE A 73 0.17 -22.40 -10.03
CA ILE A 73 0.53 -21.05 -10.44
C ILE A 73 0.54 -20.99 -11.97
N ALA A 74 -0.35 -20.18 -12.54
CA ALA A 74 -0.34 -19.89 -13.96
C ALA A 74 0.57 -18.68 -14.22
N ASN A 75 1.43 -18.74 -15.24
CA ASN A 75 2.25 -17.62 -15.73
C ASN A 75 1.40 -16.53 -16.42
N LYS A 76 0.36 -16.06 -15.73
CA LYS A 76 -0.57 -15.02 -16.14
C LYS A 76 -0.77 -14.07 -14.96
N ARG A 77 -0.80 -12.77 -15.25
CA ARG A 77 -1.04 -11.72 -14.26
C ARG A 77 -2.35 -11.97 -13.50
N LEU A 78 -2.31 -11.77 -12.18
CA LEU A 78 -3.51 -11.74 -11.34
C LEU A 78 -4.46 -10.65 -11.85
N THR A 79 -5.77 -10.87 -11.84
CA THR A 79 -6.72 -9.86 -12.30
C THR A 79 -7.12 -8.93 -11.15
N ASP A 80 -7.54 -7.71 -11.50
CA ASP A 80 -8.18 -6.78 -10.56
C ASP A 80 -9.35 -7.43 -9.81
N GLN A 81 -10.15 -8.25 -10.50
CA GLN A 81 -11.29 -8.94 -9.91
C GLN A 81 -10.85 -10.01 -8.91
N ALA A 82 -9.75 -10.72 -9.18
CA ALA A 82 -9.23 -11.73 -8.27
C ALA A 82 -8.81 -11.12 -6.92
N ILE A 83 -8.26 -9.90 -6.91
CA ILE A 83 -7.98 -9.20 -5.65
C ILE A 83 -9.26 -8.97 -4.84
N MET A 84 -10.36 -8.58 -5.48
CA MET A 84 -11.63 -8.39 -4.77
C MET A 84 -12.11 -9.69 -4.12
N TRP A 85 -11.97 -10.82 -4.83
CA TRP A 85 -12.35 -12.12 -4.31
C TRP A 85 -11.45 -12.57 -3.15
N ILE A 86 -10.13 -12.40 -3.29
CA ILE A 86 -9.17 -12.69 -2.23
C ILE A 86 -9.51 -11.89 -0.97
N LEU A 87 -9.80 -10.59 -1.10
CA LEU A 87 -10.14 -9.76 0.06
C LEU A 87 -11.46 -10.17 0.70
N LYS A 88 -12.47 -10.55 -0.10
CA LYS A 88 -13.73 -11.06 0.41
C LYS A 88 -13.54 -12.34 1.23
N GLU A 89 -12.83 -13.30 0.67
CA GLU A 89 -12.53 -14.58 1.34
C GLU A 89 -11.72 -14.36 2.64
N ARG A 90 -10.76 -13.43 2.62
CA ARG A 90 -9.99 -13.07 3.82
C ARG A 90 -10.83 -12.36 4.88
N ALA A 91 -11.78 -11.51 4.47
CA ALA A 91 -12.71 -10.87 5.40
C ALA A 91 -13.62 -11.91 6.08
N GLU A 92 -14.17 -12.85 5.30
CA GLU A 92 -14.99 -13.96 5.80
C GLU A 92 -14.19 -14.84 6.76
N SER A 93 -12.97 -15.24 6.37
CA SER A 93 -12.09 -16.07 7.21
C SER A 93 -11.69 -15.39 8.53
N ALA A 94 -11.58 -14.06 8.52
CA ALA A 94 -11.24 -13.28 9.71
C ALA A 94 -12.47 -12.91 10.57
N GLY A 95 -13.69 -13.24 10.12
CA GLY A 95 -14.92 -12.88 10.83
C GLY A 95 -15.20 -11.37 10.86
N VAL A 96 -14.71 -10.61 9.87
CA VAL A 96 -14.91 -9.16 9.78
C VAL A 96 -15.82 -8.78 8.64
N ALA A 97 -16.39 -7.57 8.70
CA ALA A 97 -17.18 -7.02 7.60
C ALA A 97 -16.35 -6.98 6.30
N THR A 98 -17.01 -7.22 5.17
CA THR A 98 -16.36 -7.12 3.86
C THR A 98 -15.80 -5.72 3.63
N PHE A 99 -14.58 -5.64 3.13
CA PHE A 99 -13.91 -4.39 2.81
C PHE A 99 -13.30 -4.45 1.41
N SER A 100 -13.08 -3.28 0.81
CA SER A 100 -12.51 -3.14 -0.52
C SER A 100 -11.01 -2.81 -0.46
N PRO A 101 -10.27 -2.94 -1.58
CA PRO A 101 -8.90 -2.44 -1.69
C PRO A 101 -8.79 -0.95 -1.37
N HIS A 102 -9.84 -0.19 -1.66
CA HIS A 102 -9.88 1.23 -1.35
C HIS A 102 -9.89 1.45 0.16
N ASP A 103 -10.62 0.64 0.94
CA ASP A 103 -10.66 0.76 2.40
C ASP A 103 -9.31 0.47 3.03
N LEU A 104 -8.59 -0.56 2.57
CA LEU A 104 -7.20 -0.80 3.00
C LEU A 104 -6.29 0.40 2.76
N ARG A 105 -6.46 1.08 1.63
CA ARG A 105 -5.70 2.29 1.30
C ARG A 105 -6.09 3.48 2.17
N ARG A 106 -7.38 3.63 2.49
CA ARG A 106 -7.85 4.65 3.45
C ARG A 106 -7.25 4.42 4.83
N THR A 107 -7.24 3.17 5.30
CA THR A 107 -6.64 2.80 6.58
C THR A 107 -5.14 3.09 6.58
N PHE A 108 -4.41 2.73 5.53
CA PHE A 108 -2.99 3.09 5.40
C PHE A 108 -2.73 4.60 5.55
N ILE A 109 -3.53 5.44 4.89
CA ILE A 109 -3.37 6.90 4.97
C ILE A 109 -3.69 7.39 6.39
N GLY A 110 -4.82 6.95 6.96
CA GLY A 110 -5.24 7.33 8.30
C GLY A 110 -4.21 6.94 9.35
N ASP A 111 -3.76 5.68 9.33
CA ASP A 111 -2.81 5.15 10.32
C ASP A 111 -1.46 5.88 10.28
N LEU A 112 -0.95 6.23 9.08
CA LEU A 112 0.27 7.02 8.96
C LEU A 112 0.10 8.42 9.55
N LEU A 113 -1.02 9.08 9.26
CA LEU A 113 -1.30 10.41 9.82
C LEU A 113 -1.43 10.31 11.34
N ASP A 114 -2.21 9.35 11.85
CA ASP A 114 -2.41 9.11 13.28
C ASP A 114 -1.08 8.80 14.00
N ALA A 115 -0.15 8.09 13.34
CA ALA A 115 1.21 7.86 13.82
C ALA A 115 2.11 9.10 13.82
N GLY A 116 1.65 10.22 13.28
CA GLY A 116 2.36 11.51 13.27
C GLY A 116 3.09 11.83 11.97
N ALA A 117 2.94 11.03 10.92
CA ALA A 117 3.50 11.37 9.61
C ALA A 117 2.92 12.69 9.10
N ASP A 118 3.74 13.46 8.41
CA ASP A 118 3.29 14.70 7.79
C ASP A 118 2.43 14.39 6.55
N ILE A 119 1.46 15.28 6.29
CA ILE A 119 0.47 15.06 5.24
C ILE A 119 1.10 15.06 3.83
N ALA A 120 2.21 15.78 3.63
CA ALA A 120 2.86 15.84 2.32
C ALA A 120 3.55 14.51 2.00
N THR A 121 4.23 13.89 2.97
CA THR A 121 4.82 12.56 2.83
C THR A 121 3.74 11.52 2.56
N VAL A 122 2.66 11.51 3.34
CA VAL A 122 1.55 10.55 3.15
C VAL A 122 0.88 10.75 1.78
N GLN A 123 0.71 12.00 1.32
CA GLN A 123 0.19 12.31 -0.01
C GLN A 123 1.09 11.74 -1.12
N GLN A 124 2.41 11.89 -1.01
CA GLN A 124 3.37 11.36 -1.97
C GLN A 124 3.35 9.82 -2.00
N MET A 125 3.35 9.17 -0.82
CA MET A 125 3.26 7.71 -0.72
C MET A 125 1.97 7.17 -1.34
N ALA A 126 0.84 7.82 -1.06
CA ALA A 126 -0.43 7.48 -1.68
C ALA A 126 -0.39 7.76 -3.20
N GLY A 127 0.32 8.79 -3.66
CA GLY A 127 0.27 9.24 -5.06
C GLY A 127 -1.03 9.99 -5.34
N HIS A 128 -1.43 10.88 -4.42
CA HIS A 128 -2.53 11.82 -4.60
C HIS A 128 -2.02 13.12 -5.21
N SER A 129 -2.65 13.56 -6.31
CA SER A 129 -2.31 14.85 -6.95
C SER A 129 -2.71 16.05 -6.10
N GLN A 130 -3.77 15.92 -5.30
CA GLN A 130 -4.28 16.97 -4.43
C GLN A 130 -4.19 16.55 -2.97
N VAL A 131 -3.60 17.40 -2.13
CA VAL A 131 -3.49 17.20 -0.69
C VAL A 131 -4.85 17.02 -0.02
N THR A 132 -5.89 17.69 -0.55
CA THR A 132 -7.28 17.58 -0.09
C THR A 132 -7.81 16.14 -0.13
N THR A 133 -7.29 15.30 -1.02
CA THR A 133 -7.68 13.87 -1.07
C THR A 133 -7.12 13.11 0.12
N THR A 134 -5.91 13.44 0.56
CA THR A 134 -5.27 12.86 1.74
C THR A 134 -5.87 13.42 3.03
N ALA A 135 -6.15 14.73 3.06
CA ALA A 135 -6.70 15.43 4.23
C ALA A 135 -8.07 14.87 4.69
N ARG A 136 -8.87 14.32 3.77
CA ARG A 136 -10.14 13.63 4.10
C ARG A 136 -9.99 12.45 5.05
N TYR A 137 -8.78 11.94 5.22
CA TYR A 137 -8.48 10.79 6.08
C TYR A 137 -7.73 11.18 7.36
N ASP A 138 -7.44 12.47 7.57
CA ASP A 138 -6.83 12.93 8.81
C ASP A 138 -7.88 12.97 9.94
N ARG A 139 -7.66 12.16 10.98
CA ARG A 139 -8.58 12.00 12.11
C ARG A 139 -8.08 12.68 13.38
N ARG A 140 -6.90 13.29 13.34
CA ARG A 140 -6.21 13.79 14.54
C ARG A 140 -6.86 15.04 15.14
N GLY A 141 -7.52 15.86 14.32
CA GLY A 141 -8.20 17.08 14.76
C GLY A 141 -7.30 18.00 15.62
N GLU A 142 -7.82 18.47 16.74
CA GLU A 142 -7.12 19.36 17.67
C GLU A 142 -5.87 18.73 18.33
N SER A 143 -5.82 17.40 18.46
CA SER A 143 -4.66 16.73 19.08
C SER A 143 -3.38 16.92 18.26
N ALA A 144 -3.48 16.99 16.93
CA ALA A 144 -2.34 17.30 16.06
C ALA A 144 -1.84 18.73 16.27
N LYS A 145 -2.74 19.70 16.43
CA LYS A 145 -2.37 21.11 16.66
C LYS A 145 -1.63 21.28 17.99
N ARG A 146 -2.10 20.62 19.06
CA ARG A 146 -1.44 20.63 20.37
C ARG A 146 -0.02 20.05 20.26
N LYS A 147 0.12 18.83 19.71
CA LYS A 147 1.43 18.21 19.49
C LYS A 147 2.37 19.09 18.65
N ALA A 148 1.85 19.76 17.61
CA ALA A 148 2.64 20.66 16.79
C ALA A 148 3.10 21.91 17.54
N SER A 149 2.28 22.44 18.45
CA SER A 149 2.66 23.57 19.32
C SER A 149 3.81 23.18 20.25
N ASP A 150 3.80 21.96 20.79
CA ASP A 150 4.83 21.46 21.72
C ASP A 150 6.20 21.26 21.06
N LEU A 151 6.29 21.26 19.71
CA LEU A 151 7.56 21.18 18.99
C LEU A 151 8.38 22.47 19.06
N LEU A 152 7.74 23.60 19.35
CA LEU A 152 8.42 24.89 19.50
C LEU A 152 8.88 25.05 20.95
N PHE A 153 10.19 24.94 21.17
CA PHE A 153 10.79 25.33 22.44
C PHE A 153 10.96 26.85 22.49
N ILE A 154 10.26 27.51 23.43
CA ILE A 154 10.42 28.94 23.70
C ILE A 154 11.13 29.06 25.06
N PRO A 155 12.42 29.45 25.10
CA PRO A 155 13.13 29.68 26.35
C PRO A 155 12.62 30.98 27.00
N PHE A 156 11.53 30.87 27.75
CA PHE A 156 10.99 31.97 28.55
C PHE A 156 10.75 31.45 29.97
N GLU A 157 11.45 32.05 30.94
CA GLU A 157 11.31 31.77 32.38
C GLU A 157 10.03 32.36 32.96
#